data_AF-L7JJW2-F1
#
_entry.id   AF-L7JJW2-F1
#
_cell.length_a   1.000
_cell.length_b   1.000
_cell.length_c   1.000
_cell.angle_alpha   90.00
_cell.angle_beta   90.00
_cell.angle_gamma   90.00
#
_symmetry.space_group_name_H-M   'P 1'
#
loop_
_entity.id
_entity.type
_entity.pdbx_description
1 polymer ?
#
loop_
_entity_poly.entity_id
_entity_poly.type
_entity_poly.pdbx_seq_one_letter_code
_entity_poly.pdbx_strand_id
1 'polypeptide(L)'
;MASSSSSVPELAAAFPDGTTDFKPMRNTKGYDVSKPHISETPMTLKNWHKHVNWLNTTFILFVPLAGLISTYWVPLQWKTAVWAVVYYFNTGLGITAGYHRLWAHSSYKASLPLKIYLAAVGAGAVEGSIRWWSNGHRAHHRYTDTEKDPYSVRKGLLYSHMGWMLLKQNPKKQGRTDITDLNEDPVVVWQHRNFLKCVIFMALVFPTLVAGLGWGDYWGGFIYGGILRVFFVQQATFCVNSLAHWLGDQPFDDRNSPRDHVITALVTLGEGYHNFHHEFPSDYRNAIEWYQYDPTKWSIWIWKQLGLAHNLKQFRQNEIEKGRVQQLQKKLDQKRAKLDWGIPLEQLPVVSWDDFVEQSKNGKAWIAVAGVIHDVGDFIKDHPGGRALINSAIGKDATAIFNGGVYNHSNAAHNLLSTMRVGVLRGGCEVEIWKRAQSENKDVSTVVDSSGNRIVRAGGQATKVVQPVPGAQAA
;
A
#
# COMPACT_ATOMS: atom_id res chain seq x y z
N MET A 1 20.47 -48.51 43.39
CA MET A 1 19.76 -48.84 42.14
C MET A 1 18.86 -47.66 41.82
N ALA A 2 19.23 -46.85 40.83
CA ALA A 2 18.48 -45.67 40.41
C ALA A 2 17.34 -46.09 39.49
N SER A 3 16.10 -45.69 39.79
CA SER A 3 14.96 -45.90 38.91
C SER A 3 14.95 -44.81 37.84
N SER A 4 14.98 -45.24 36.58
CA SER A 4 14.85 -44.39 35.41
C SER A 4 13.39 -43.98 35.22
N SER A 5 13.07 -42.70 35.40
CA SER A 5 11.82 -42.13 34.89
C SER A 5 12.01 -41.78 33.41
N SER A 6 11.30 -42.48 32.54
CA SER A 6 11.19 -42.14 31.12
C SER A 6 10.38 -40.85 30.99
N SER A 7 11.02 -39.73 30.65
CA SER A 7 10.32 -38.52 30.25
C SER A 7 9.70 -38.73 28.86
N VAL A 8 8.37 -38.74 28.82
CA VAL A 8 7.62 -38.55 27.58
C VAL A 8 8.02 -37.18 27.01
N PRO A 9 8.29 -37.03 25.70
CA PRO A 9 8.61 -35.72 25.14
C PRO A 9 7.39 -34.81 25.33
N GLU A 10 7.54 -33.79 26.16
CA GLU A 10 6.51 -32.78 26.38
C GLU A 10 6.24 -32.10 25.03
N LEU A 11 5.03 -32.30 24.49
CA LEU A 11 4.55 -31.58 23.31
C LEU A 11 4.67 -30.09 23.62
N ALA A 12 5.52 -29.40 22.86
CA ALA A 12 5.76 -27.97 23.03
C ALA A 12 4.42 -27.23 23.21
N ALA A 13 4.30 -26.50 24.32
CA ALA A 13 3.12 -25.72 24.64
C ALA A 13 2.70 -24.87 23.44
N ALA A 14 1.38 -24.79 23.18
CA ALA A 14 0.82 -24.00 22.09
C ALA A 14 1.33 -22.56 22.20
N PHE A 15 1.89 -22.02 21.10
CA PHE A 15 2.26 -20.62 21.03
C PHE A 15 1.01 -19.76 21.21
N PRO A 16 1.00 -18.75 22.11
CA PRO A 16 -0.16 -17.91 22.35
C PRO A 16 -0.32 -16.91 21.20
N ASP A 17 -0.94 -17.37 20.11
CA ASP A 17 -1.22 -16.57 18.91
C ASP A 17 -2.70 -16.19 18.77
N GLY A 18 -3.50 -16.51 19.79
CA GLY A 18 -4.94 -16.25 19.85
C GLY A 18 -5.81 -17.26 19.10
N THR A 19 -5.23 -18.37 18.61
CA THR A 19 -5.97 -19.44 17.92
C THR A 19 -5.97 -20.74 18.74
N THR A 20 -7.12 -21.40 18.87
CA THR A 20 -7.29 -22.65 19.63
C THR A 20 -7.30 -23.91 18.74
N ASP A 21 -7.03 -23.75 17.44
CA ASP A 21 -7.32 -24.74 16.39
C ASP A 21 -6.16 -25.69 16.04
N PHE A 22 -5.08 -25.71 16.84
CA PHE A 22 -3.88 -26.45 16.49
C PHE A 22 -4.10 -27.97 16.46
N LYS A 23 -4.26 -28.52 15.24
CA LYS A 23 -3.99 -29.92 14.92
C LYS A 23 -3.06 -29.99 13.70
N PRO A 24 -1.77 -30.35 13.86
CA PRO A 24 -0.86 -30.46 12.73
C PRO A 24 -1.31 -31.60 11.82
N MET A 25 -1.75 -31.28 10.59
CA MET A 25 -2.26 -32.26 9.61
C MET A 25 -1.15 -33.03 8.87
N ARG A 26 0.13 -32.84 9.23
CA ARG A 26 1.24 -33.59 8.62
C ARG A 26 1.81 -34.59 9.61
N ASN A 27 1.96 -35.82 9.14
CA ASN A 27 2.73 -36.87 9.80
C ASN A 27 4.13 -36.32 10.10
N THR A 28 4.45 -36.08 11.37
CA THR A 28 5.73 -35.52 11.86
C THR A 28 6.87 -36.54 11.81
N LYS A 29 6.67 -37.70 11.16
CA LYS A 29 7.71 -38.70 10.93
C LYS A 29 8.90 -38.05 10.20
N GLY A 30 9.96 -37.78 10.96
CA GLY A 30 11.24 -37.23 10.47
C GLY A 30 11.49 -35.74 10.71
N TYR A 31 10.53 -34.98 11.27
CA TYR A 31 10.77 -33.58 11.65
C TYR A 31 11.23 -33.49 13.10
N ASP A 32 12.55 -33.42 13.28
CA ASP A 32 13.17 -33.17 14.58
C ASP A 32 13.01 -31.68 14.94
N VAL A 33 12.14 -31.41 15.91
CA VAL A 33 11.79 -30.05 16.34
C VAL A 33 12.99 -29.35 16.99
N SER A 34 13.99 -30.10 17.47
CA SER A 34 15.18 -29.57 18.16
C SER A 34 16.27 -29.06 17.20
N LYS A 35 16.26 -29.48 15.93
CA LYS A 35 17.27 -29.06 14.96
C LYS A 35 16.90 -27.73 14.31
N PRO A 36 17.86 -26.81 14.11
CA PRO A 36 17.62 -25.57 13.39
C PRO A 36 17.14 -25.89 11.98
N HIS A 37 16.15 -25.14 11.50
CA HIS A 37 15.62 -25.36 10.16
C HIS A 37 16.67 -24.97 9.11
N ILE A 38 16.69 -25.60 7.93
CA ILE A 38 17.72 -25.31 6.91
C ILE A 38 17.76 -23.82 6.54
N SER A 39 16.62 -23.14 6.54
CA SER A 39 16.51 -21.69 6.28
C SER A 39 17.17 -20.79 7.35
N GLU A 40 17.56 -21.34 8.49
CA GLU A 40 18.24 -20.64 9.59
C GLU A 40 19.76 -20.87 9.55
N THR A 41 20.22 -21.75 8.67
CA THR A 41 21.65 -21.96 8.43
C THR A 41 22.12 -21.07 7.27
N PRO A 42 23.37 -20.57 7.29
CA PRO A 42 23.93 -19.84 6.16
C PRO A 42 23.96 -20.71 4.89
N MET A 43 23.59 -20.11 3.76
CA MET A 43 23.70 -20.78 2.47
C MET A 43 25.15 -20.75 1.99
N THR A 44 25.68 -21.93 1.66
CA THR A 44 27.06 -22.19 1.22
C THR A 44 27.03 -23.05 -0.04
N LEU A 45 28.15 -23.11 -0.76
CA LEU A 45 28.30 -24.00 -1.93
C LEU A 45 28.06 -25.49 -1.59
N LYS A 46 28.25 -25.91 -0.34
CA LYS A 46 28.06 -27.30 0.08
C LYS A 46 26.60 -27.64 0.43
N ASN A 47 25.78 -26.66 0.83
CA ASN A 47 24.41 -26.91 1.32
C ASN A 47 23.29 -26.22 0.53
N TRP A 48 23.59 -25.36 -0.47
CA TRP A 48 22.55 -24.62 -1.21
C TRP A 48 21.40 -25.49 -1.71
N HIS A 49 21.71 -26.68 -2.25
CA HIS A 49 20.72 -27.64 -2.76
C HIS A 49 19.73 -28.13 -1.68
N LYS A 50 20.10 -28.04 -0.39
CA LYS A 50 19.22 -28.39 0.74
C LYS A 50 18.19 -27.29 1.02
N HIS A 51 18.52 -26.03 0.71
CA HIS A 51 17.61 -24.88 0.82
C HIS A 51 16.58 -24.85 -0.30
N VAL A 52 16.86 -25.47 -1.45
CA VAL A 52 15.95 -25.50 -2.59
C VAL A 52 14.78 -26.44 -2.34
N ASN A 53 13.58 -25.97 -2.65
CA ASN A 53 12.37 -26.77 -2.74
C ASN A 53 12.25 -27.37 -4.15
N TRP A 54 12.95 -28.47 -4.38
CA TRP A 54 13.06 -29.10 -5.70
C TRP A 54 11.71 -29.44 -6.36
N LEU A 55 10.68 -29.76 -5.58
CA LEU A 55 9.34 -30.01 -6.11
C LEU A 55 8.78 -28.75 -6.78
N ASN A 56 8.74 -27.64 -6.04
CA ASN A 56 8.26 -26.36 -6.56
C ASN A 56 9.16 -25.85 -7.69
N THR A 57 10.48 -25.97 -7.55
CA THR A 57 11.45 -25.58 -8.58
C THR A 57 11.20 -26.33 -9.89
N THR A 58 10.85 -27.61 -9.83
CA THR A 58 10.55 -28.40 -11.03
C THR A 58 9.34 -27.86 -11.76
N PHE A 59 8.25 -27.59 -11.05
CA PHE A 59 7.01 -27.12 -11.68
C PHE A 59 7.04 -25.65 -12.08
N ILE A 60 7.77 -24.79 -11.36
CA ILE A 60 7.83 -23.35 -11.64
C ILE A 60 8.90 -23.00 -12.68
N LEU A 61 10.02 -23.73 -12.74
CA LEU A 61 11.12 -23.43 -13.66
C LEU A 61 11.29 -24.48 -14.75
N PHE A 62 11.48 -25.75 -14.39
CA PHE A 62 11.89 -26.77 -15.37
C PHE A 62 10.76 -27.19 -16.31
N VAL A 63 9.52 -27.33 -15.83
CA VAL A 63 8.37 -27.67 -16.69
C VAL A 63 8.07 -26.54 -17.70
N PRO A 64 7.99 -25.26 -17.30
CA PRO A 64 7.86 -24.15 -18.27
C PRO A 64 9.01 -24.08 -19.26
N LEU A 65 10.25 -24.29 -18.81
CA LEU A 65 11.42 -24.31 -19.70
C LEU A 65 11.32 -25.44 -20.73
N ALA A 66 10.89 -26.64 -20.31
CA ALA A 66 10.63 -27.74 -21.23
C ALA A 66 9.52 -27.41 -22.22
N GLY A 67 8.44 -26.75 -21.77
CA GLY A 67 7.37 -26.25 -22.64
C GLY A 67 7.88 -25.24 -23.68
N LEU A 68 8.73 -24.31 -23.25
CA LEU A 68 9.34 -23.30 -24.13
C LEU A 68 10.24 -23.97 -25.18
N ILE A 69 11.10 -24.91 -24.77
CA ILE A 69 11.94 -25.69 -25.68
C ILE A 69 11.07 -26.48 -26.67
N SER A 70 9.94 -27.02 -26.22
CA SER A 70 9.02 -27.80 -27.05
C SER A 70 8.36 -26.97 -28.18
N THR A 71 8.32 -25.64 -28.05
CA THR A 71 7.78 -24.75 -29.11
C THR A 71 8.56 -24.83 -30.42
N TYR A 72 9.81 -25.30 -30.39
CA TYR A 72 10.62 -25.54 -31.59
C TYR A 72 10.01 -26.63 -32.50
N TRP A 73 9.41 -27.68 -31.91
CA TRP A 73 8.81 -28.78 -32.67
C TRP A 73 7.28 -28.69 -32.79
N VAL A 74 6.64 -27.86 -31.96
CA VAL A 74 5.18 -27.71 -31.96
C VAL A 74 4.81 -26.26 -32.29
N PRO A 75 4.61 -25.93 -33.58
CA PRO A 75 4.28 -24.56 -33.99
C PRO A 75 2.92 -24.13 -33.45
N LEU A 76 2.80 -22.86 -33.07
CA LEU A 76 1.57 -22.30 -32.52
C LEU A 76 0.51 -22.14 -33.61
N GLN A 77 -0.60 -22.88 -33.49
CA GLN A 77 -1.79 -22.65 -34.30
C GLN A 77 -2.60 -21.45 -33.77
N TRP A 78 -3.20 -20.67 -34.67
CA TRP A 78 -4.00 -19.50 -34.29
C TRP A 78 -5.17 -19.84 -33.33
N LYS A 79 -5.91 -20.92 -33.60
CA LYS A 79 -7.03 -21.35 -32.72
C LYS A 79 -6.54 -21.70 -31.32
N THR A 80 -5.39 -22.38 -31.23
CA THR A 80 -4.72 -22.71 -29.96
C THR A 80 -4.21 -21.47 -29.24
N ALA A 81 -3.70 -20.46 -29.96
CA ALA A 81 -3.29 -19.18 -29.38
C ALA A 81 -4.48 -18.46 -28.73
N VAL A 82 -5.59 -18.33 -29.45
CA VAL A 82 -6.83 -17.74 -28.92
C VAL A 82 -7.33 -18.52 -27.71
N TRP A 83 -7.33 -19.85 -27.78
CA TRP A 83 -7.71 -20.70 -26.66
C TRP A 83 -6.82 -20.52 -25.44
N ALA A 84 -5.50 -20.49 -25.61
CA ALA A 84 -4.56 -20.26 -24.52
C ALA A 84 -4.79 -18.91 -23.85
N VAL A 85 -5.08 -17.85 -24.62
CA VAL A 85 -5.39 -16.51 -24.08
C VAL A 85 -6.74 -16.50 -23.35
N VAL A 86 -7.80 -17.05 -23.94
CA VAL A 86 -9.10 -17.14 -23.26
C VAL A 86 -8.96 -17.92 -21.96
N TYR A 87 -8.26 -19.06 -22.00
CA TYR A 87 -8.09 -19.90 -20.82
C TYR A 87 -7.17 -19.27 -19.77
N TYR A 88 -6.16 -18.48 -20.18
CA TYR A 88 -5.36 -17.63 -19.30
C TYR A 88 -6.26 -16.75 -18.43
N PHE A 89 -7.16 -15.96 -19.05
CA PHE A 89 -8.08 -15.09 -18.31
C PHE A 89 -9.04 -15.86 -17.41
N ASN A 90 -9.54 -17.02 -17.84
CA ASN A 90 -10.43 -17.86 -17.02
C ASN A 90 -9.70 -18.40 -15.78
N THR A 91 -8.48 -18.93 -15.93
CA THR A 91 -7.68 -19.41 -14.79
C THR A 91 -7.25 -18.25 -13.88
N GLY A 92 -6.96 -17.08 -14.45
CA GLY A 92 -6.72 -15.84 -13.71
C GLY A 92 -7.91 -15.43 -12.86
N LEU A 93 -9.13 -15.44 -13.41
CA LEU A 93 -10.37 -15.20 -12.65
C LEU A 93 -10.59 -16.23 -11.53
N GLY A 94 -10.13 -17.47 -11.72
CA GLY A 94 -10.13 -18.49 -10.67
C GLY A 94 -9.31 -18.07 -9.45
N ILE A 95 -8.18 -17.40 -9.68
CA ILE A 95 -7.34 -16.82 -8.62
C ILE A 95 -7.95 -15.54 -8.07
N THR A 96 -8.18 -14.54 -8.92
CA THR A 96 -8.59 -13.20 -8.49
C THR A 96 -10.03 -13.15 -7.96
N ALA A 97 -11.01 -13.68 -8.70
CA ALA A 97 -12.39 -13.69 -8.23
C ALA A 97 -12.62 -14.79 -7.17
N GLY A 98 -12.05 -15.97 -7.40
CA GLY A 98 -12.19 -17.12 -6.52
C GLY A 98 -11.29 -17.04 -5.29
N TYR A 99 -10.04 -17.50 -5.42
CA TYR A 99 -9.14 -17.74 -4.29
C TYR A 99 -8.94 -16.50 -3.43
N HIS A 100 -8.83 -15.35 -4.08
CA HIS A 100 -8.57 -14.06 -3.48
C HIS A 100 -9.85 -13.40 -2.93
N ARG A 101 -10.72 -12.88 -3.78
CA ARG A 101 -11.86 -12.06 -3.34
C ARG A 101 -12.98 -12.88 -2.69
N LEU A 102 -13.29 -14.08 -3.19
CA LEU A 102 -14.34 -14.93 -2.62
C LEU A 102 -13.89 -15.65 -1.34
N TRP A 103 -12.78 -16.38 -1.39
CA TRP A 103 -12.37 -17.24 -0.27
C TRP A 103 -11.39 -16.58 0.69
N ALA A 104 -10.36 -15.85 0.24
CA ALA A 104 -9.42 -15.22 1.18
C ALA A 104 -10.05 -14.03 1.92
N HIS A 105 -10.78 -13.16 1.22
CA HIS A 105 -11.34 -11.92 1.79
C HIS A 105 -12.84 -11.94 2.06
N SER A 106 -13.57 -12.95 1.58
CA SER A 106 -15.03 -13.01 1.72
C SER A 106 -15.72 -11.71 1.27
N SER A 107 -15.23 -11.10 0.19
CA SER A 107 -15.70 -9.80 -0.33
C SER A 107 -17.06 -9.91 -1.03
N TYR A 108 -17.49 -11.12 -1.37
CA TYR A 108 -18.84 -11.41 -1.88
C TYR A 108 -19.25 -12.85 -1.56
N LYS A 109 -20.49 -13.21 -1.87
CA LYS A 109 -21.00 -14.59 -1.80
C LYS A 109 -21.36 -15.09 -3.19
N ALA A 110 -21.16 -16.38 -3.42
CA ALA A 110 -21.35 -17.02 -4.71
C ALA A 110 -22.30 -18.20 -4.60
N SER A 111 -23.12 -18.40 -5.63
CA SER A 111 -23.90 -19.62 -5.84
C SER A 111 -22.99 -20.84 -6.01
N LEU A 112 -23.53 -22.04 -5.76
CA LEU A 112 -22.77 -23.28 -5.87
C LEU A 112 -22.15 -23.51 -7.27
N PRO A 113 -22.85 -23.28 -8.41
CA PRO A 113 -22.26 -23.42 -9.73
C PRO A 113 -21.05 -22.50 -9.94
N LEU A 114 -21.16 -21.24 -9.50
CA LEU A 114 -20.05 -20.29 -9.60
C LEU A 114 -18.86 -20.70 -8.73
N LYS A 115 -19.10 -21.21 -7.50
CA LYS A 115 -18.04 -21.75 -6.64
C LYS A 115 -17.31 -22.92 -7.30
N ILE A 116 -18.04 -23.88 -7.88
CA ILE A 116 -17.46 -25.05 -8.56
C ILE A 116 -16.61 -24.60 -9.76
N TYR A 117 -17.15 -23.70 -10.59
CA TYR A 117 -16.43 -23.13 -11.72
C TYR A 117 -15.12 -22.46 -11.28
N LEU A 118 -15.18 -21.54 -10.31
CA LEU A 118 -14.00 -20.83 -9.79
C LEU A 118 -12.98 -21.78 -9.15
N ALA A 119 -13.44 -22.82 -8.45
CA ALA A 119 -12.56 -23.83 -7.87
C ALA A 119 -11.84 -24.66 -8.94
N ALA A 120 -12.52 -24.99 -10.04
CA ALA A 120 -11.96 -25.75 -11.15
C ALA A 120 -10.93 -24.93 -11.93
N VAL A 121 -11.30 -23.73 -12.39
CA VAL A 121 -10.38 -22.86 -13.16
C VAL A 121 -9.22 -22.34 -12.29
N GLY A 122 -9.44 -22.10 -11.00
CA GLY A 122 -8.37 -21.77 -10.04
C GLY A 122 -7.37 -22.92 -9.84
N ALA A 123 -7.83 -24.18 -9.85
CA ALA A 123 -6.91 -25.33 -9.87
C ALA A 123 -6.06 -25.37 -11.15
N GLY A 124 -6.60 -24.89 -12.27
CA GLY A 124 -5.89 -24.75 -13.54
C GLY A 124 -4.70 -23.80 -13.49
N ALA A 125 -4.64 -22.85 -12.55
CA ALA A 125 -3.52 -21.92 -12.36
C ALA A 125 -2.32 -22.54 -11.61
N VAL A 126 -2.50 -23.68 -10.93
CA VAL A 126 -1.42 -24.43 -10.26
C VAL A 126 -0.70 -23.62 -9.17
N GLU A 127 -1.48 -22.93 -8.32
CA GLU A 127 -0.95 -22.09 -7.22
C GLU A 127 -1.24 -22.67 -5.83
N GLY A 128 -1.49 -23.97 -5.74
CA GLY A 128 -1.96 -24.63 -4.52
C GLY A 128 -3.48 -24.68 -4.40
N SER A 129 -3.98 -25.45 -3.44
CA SER A 129 -5.41 -25.56 -3.17
C SER A 129 -5.96 -24.24 -2.63
N ILE A 130 -7.28 -23.99 -2.78
CA ILE A 130 -7.96 -22.81 -2.23
C ILE A 130 -7.58 -22.60 -0.77
N ARG A 131 -7.70 -23.67 0.03
CA ARG A 131 -7.40 -23.66 1.47
C ARG A 131 -5.97 -23.20 1.77
N TRP A 132 -4.98 -23.69 1.01
CA TRP A 132 -3.57 -23.36 1.23
C TRP A 132 -3.26 -21.93 0.78
N TRP A 133 -3.75 -21.55 -0.39
CA TRP A 133 -3.54 -20.22 -0.98
C TRP A 133 -4.19 -19.14 -0.10
N SER A 134 -5.47 -19.29 0.25
CA SER A 134 -6.20 -18.32 1.07
C SER A 134 -5.60 -18.19 2.48
N ASN A 135 -5.13 -19.29 3.09
CA ASN A 135 -4.40 -19.22 4.36
C ASN A 135 -3.11 -18.40 4.23
N GLY A 136 -2.29 -18.66 3.21
CA GLY A 136 -1.07 -17.89 2.95
C GLY A 136 -1.35 -16.41 2.70
N HIS A 137 -2.41 -16.11 1.94
CA HIS A 137 -2.80 -14.74 1.63
C HIS A 137 -3.37 -13.97 2.82
N ARG A 138 -4.17 -14.61 3.67
CA ARG A 138 -4.62 -14.02 4.94
C ARG A 138 -3.43 -13.71 5.85
N ALA A 139 -2.46 -14.64 5.94
CA ALA A 139 -1.24 -14.43 6.72
C ALA A 139 -0.41 -13.27 6.17
N HIS A 140 -0.30 -13.14 4.84
CA HIS A 140 0.35 -12.01 4.20
C HIS A 140 -0.31 -10.68 4.60
N HIS A 141 -1.63 -10.54 4.46
CA HIS A 141 -2.34 -9.32 4.90
C HIS A 141 -2.10 -8.99 6.37
N ARG A 142 -2.31 -9.97 7.26
CA ARG A 142 -2.18 -9.78 8.72
C ARG A 142 -0.76 -9.41 9.15
N TYR A 143 0.25 -9.90 8.44
CA TYR A 143 1.65 -9.79 8.83
C TYR A 143 2.52 -9.09 7.78
N THR A 144 1.89 -8.29 6.91
CA THR A 144 2.52 -7.62 5.76
C THR A 144 3.87 -7.01 6.16
N ASP A 145 4.90 -7.24 5.35
CA ASP A 145 6.25 -6.72 5.57
C ASP A 145 6.91 -7.15 6.89
N THR A 146 6.48 -8.23 7.53
CA THR A 146 7.17 -8.80 8.70
C THR A 146 7.83 -10.14 8.36
N GLU A 147 8.60 -10.71 9.27
CA GLU A 147 9.15 -12.07 9.14
C GLU A 147 8.09 -13.17 9.06
N LYS A 148 6.87 -12.88 9.53
CA LYS A 148 5.73 -13.81 9.51
C LYS A 148 4.99 -13.81 8.17
N ASP A 149 5.25 -12.84 7.30
CA ASP A 149 4.72 -12.80 5.95
C ASP A 149 5.40 -13.89 5.08
N PRO A 150 4.62 -14.84 4.51
CA PRO A 150 5.16 -15.96 3.73
C PRO A 150 5.95 -15.53 2.49
N TYR A 151 5.69 -14.34 1.94
CA TYR A 151 6.36 -13.84 0.75
C TYR A 151 6.82 -12.39 0.90
N SER A 152 7.20 -12.03 2.13
CA SER A 152 7.67 -10.69 2.52
C SER A 152 8.62 -10.06 1.51
N VAL A 153 8.25 -8.86 1.05
CA VAL A 153 9.06 -8.05 0.14
C VAL A 153 10.41 -7.65 0.75
N ARG A 154 10.52 -7.61 2.08
CA ARG A 154 11.77 -7.27 2.80
C ARG A 154 12.91 -8.23 2.51
N LYS A 155 12.61 -9.44 2.04
CA LYS A 155 13.60 -10.44 1.60
C LYS A 155 14.10 -10.21 0.16
N GLY A 156 13.62 -9.15 -0.51
CA GLY A 156 14.04 -8.73 -1.84
C GLY A 156 13.03 -9.03 -2.94
N LEU A 157 13.19 -8.35 -4.07
CA LEU A 157 12.28 -8.45 -5.23
C LEU A 157 12.20 -9.88 -5.79
N LEU A 158 13.34 -10.55 -6.00
CA LEU A 158 13.36 -11.91 -6.53
C LEU A 158 12.78 -12.94 -5.55
N TYR A 159 12.96 -12.71 -4.24
CA TYR A 159 12.37 -13.58 -3.22
C TYR A 159 10.85 -13.47 -3.23
N SER A 160 10.31 -12.25 -3.16
CA SER A 160 8.87 -11.99 -3.17
C SER A 160 8.19 -12.39 -4.48
N HIS A 161 8.90 -12.31 -5.62
CA HIS A 161 8.40 -12.80 -6.90
C HIS A 161 8.26 -14.33 -6.89
N MET A 162 9.36 -15.07 -6.75
CA MET A 162 9.32 -16.54 -6.82
C MET A 162 10.19 -17.27 -5.79
N GLY A 163 11.18 -16.62 -5.19
CA GLY A 163 12.08 -17.27 -4.24
C GLY A 163 11.36 -17.87 -3.02
N TRP A 164 10.25 -17.29 -2.60
CA TRP A 164 9.40 -17.82 -1.53
C TRP A 164 8.82 -19.22 -1.84
N MET A 165 8.63 -19.56 -3.13
CA MET A 165 8.22 -20.89 -3.58
C MET A 165 9.41 -21.82 -3.81
N LEU A 166 10.53 -21.27 -4.30
CA LEU A 166 11.73 -22.04 -4.68
C LEU A 166 12.61 -22.42 -3.50
N LEU A 167 12.51 -21.72 -2.38
CA LEU A 167 13.28 -21.98 -1.16
C LEU A 167 12.40 -22.59 -0.08
N LYS A 168 12.96 -23.50 0.72
CA LYS A 168 12.30 -24.09 1.87
C LYS A 168 12.17 -23.06 2.98
N GLN A 169 10.94 -22.72 3.33
CA GLN A 169 10.64 -21.84 4.46
C GLN A 169 10.50 -22.63 5.76
N ASN A 170 10.83 -22.01 6.89
CA ASN A 170 10.57 -22.60 8.21
C ASN A 170 9.07 -22.48 8.55
N PRO A 171 8.31 -23.57 8.64
CA PRO A 171 6.88 -23.51 8.95
C PRO A 171 6.59 -22.87 10.33
N LYS A 172 7.55 -22.93 11.26
CA LYS A 172 7.41 -22.33 12.60
C LYS A 172 7.38 -20.80 12.59
N LYS A 173 7.93 -20.16 11.55
CA LYS A 173 7.98 -18.70 11.44
C LYS A 173 6.81 -18.10 10.69
N GLN A 174 6.05 -18.92 9.95
CA GLN A 174 4.93 -18.44 9.15
C GLN A 174 3.79 -17.97 10.05
N GLY A 175 3.22 -16.80 9.72
CA GLY A 175 2.07 -16.24 10.41
C GLY A 175 0.84 -17.13 10.31
N ARG A 176 0.01 -17.12 11.37
CA ARG A 176 -1.21 -17.93 11.47
C ARG A 176 -2.46 -17.06 11.35
N THR A 177 -3.49 -17.62 10.72
CA THR A 177 -4.78 -16.96 10.51
C THR A 177 -5.90 -17.95 10.67
N ASP A 178 -7.07 -17.46 11.08
CA ASP A 178 -8.29 -18.27 11.10
C ASP A 178 -8.67 -18.69 9.68
N ILE A 179 -9.02 -19.96 9.55
CA ILE A 179 -9.42 -20.65 8.31
C ILE A 179 -10.63 -21.57 8.55
N THR A 180 -11.36 -21.35 9.63
CA THR A 180 -12.53 -22.17 10.02
C THR A 180 -13.56 -22.17 8.90
N ASP A 181 -13.87 -21.01 8.32
CA ASP A 181 -14.78 -20.86 7.19
C ASP A 181 -14.35 -21.67 5.94
N LEU A 182 -13.04 -21.77 5.69
CA LEU A 182 -12.51 -22.58 4.58
C LEU A 182 -12.63 -24.08 4.84
N ASN A 183 -12.61 -24.50 6.10
CA ASN A 183 -12.81 -25.90 6.49
C ASN A 183 -14.30 -26.30 6.51
N GLU A 184 -15.20 -25.32 6.57
CA GLU A 184 -16.65 -25.53 6.53
C GLU A 184 -17.23 -25.49 5.11
N ASP A 185 -16.54 -24.88 4.13
CA ASP A 185 -16.99 -24.86 2.73
C ASP A 185 -16.72 -26.23 2.04
N PRO A 186 -17.76 -26.99 1.65
CA PRO A 186 -17.59 -28.32 1.06
C PRO A 186 -16.82 -28.31 -0.27
N VAL A 187 -16.92 -27.25 -1.06
CA VAL A 187 -16.20 -27.12 -2.34
C VAL A 187 -14.71 -26.98 -2.07
N VAL A 188 -14.33 -26.16 -1.09
CA VAL A 188 -12.94 -25.94 -0.68
C VAL A 188 -12.33 -27.23 -0.14
N VAL A 189 -13.04 -27.93 0.75
CA VAL A 189 -12.59 -29.20 1.34
C VAL A 189 -12.42 -30.27 0.27
N TRP A 190 -13.40 -30.42 -0.62
CA TRP A 190 -13.34 -31.40 -1.72
C TRP A 190 -12.16 -31.11 -2.66
N GLN A 191 -11.98 -29.84 -3.03
CA GLN A 191 -10.91 -29.41 -3.92
C GLN A 191 -9.54 -29.62 -3.28
N HIS A 192 -9.39 -29.33 -1.98
CA HIS A 192 -8.14 -29.56 -1.26
C HIS A 192 -7.78 -31.05 -1.21
N ARG A 193 -8.75 -31.94 -0.94
CA ARG A 193 -8.53 -33.40 -0.90
C ARG A 193 -8.20 -33.99 -2.28
N ASN A 194 -8.75 -33.41 -3.35
CA ASN A 194 -8.57 -33.88 -4.73
C ASN A 194 -7.66 -32.96 -5.56
N PHE A 195 -6.85 -32.12 -4.91
CA PHE A 195 -6.18 -31.01 -5.56
C PHE A 195 -5.29 -31.45 -6.72
N LEU A 196 -4.50 -32.52 -6.54
CA LEU A 196 -3.63 -33.03 -7.59
C LEU A 196 -4.42 -33.50 -8.83
N LYS A 197 -5.58 -34.15 -8.63
CA LYS A 197 -6.45 -34.57 -9.74
C LYS A 197 -7.02 -33.34 -10.46
N CYS A 198 -7.47 -32.33 -9.70
CA CYS A 198 -7.99 -31.08 -10.25
C CYS A 198 -6.93 -30.35 -11.08
N VAL A 199 -5.70 -30.26 -10.56
CA VAL A 199 -4.57 -29.63 -11.26
C VAL A 199 -4.23 -30.38 -12.54
N ILE A 200 -4.01 -31.70 -12.50
CA ILE A 200 -3.66 -32.48 -13.70
C ILE A 200 -4.74 -32.31 -14.76
N PHE A 201 -6.00 -32.39 -14.36
CA PHE A 201 -7.10 -32.25 -15.30
C PHE A 201 -7.21 -30.83 -15.84
N MET A 202 -7.41 -29.82 -14.99
CA MET A 202 -7.69 -28.46 -15.43
C MET A 202 -6.46 -27.76 -16.01
N ALA A 203 -5.25 -28.04 -15.53
CA ALA A 203 -4.05 -27.38 -16.03
C ALA A 203 -3.53 -28.00 -17.32
N LEU A 204 -3.68 -29.33 -17.53
CA LEU A 204 -3.06 -30.02 -18.66
C LEU A 204 -4.08 -30.74 -19.56
N VAL A 205 -4.90 -31.63 -19.00
CA VAL A 205 -5.80 -32.48 -19.80
C VAL A 205 -6.89 -31.67 -20.48
N PHE A 206 -7.58 -30.80 -19.75
CA PHE A 206 -8.68 -29.99 -20.27
C PHE A 206 -8.26 -29.10 -21.46
N PRO A 207 -7.22 -28.25 -21.37
CA PRO A 207 -6.82 -27.45 -22.53
C PRO A 207 -6.30 -28.28 -23.70
N THR A 208 -5.69 -29.45 -23.43
CA THR A 208 -5.27 -30.42 -24.45
C THR A 208 -6.46 -31.02 -25.19
N LEU A 209 -7.50 -31.46 -24.46
CA LEU A 209 -8.69 -32.05 -25.04
C LEU A 209 -9.51 -31.03 -25.83
N VAL A 210 -9.63 -29.79 -25.34
CA VAL A 210 -10.35 -28.73 -26.07
C VAL A 210 -9.69 -28.47 -27.43
N ALA A 211 -8.37 -28.32 -27.48
CA ALA A 211 -7.67 -28.09 -28.73
C ALA A 211 -7.64 -29.32 -29.65
N GLY A 212 -7.39 -30.50 -29.07
CA GLY A 212 -7.32 -31.76 -29.78
C GLY A 212 -8.66 -32.18 -30.39
N LEU A 213 -9.75 -32.16 -29.61
CA LEU A 213 -11.08 -32.52 -30.10
C LEU A 213 -11.72 -31.39 -30.92
N GLY A 214 -11.39 -30.14 -30.64
CA GLY A 214 -11.95 -28.98 -31.34
C GLY A 214 -11.36 -28.74 -32.72
N TRP A 215 -10.03 -28.82 -32.87
CA TRP A 215 -9.35 -28.55 -34.13
C TRP A 215 -8.10 -29.42 -34.39
N GLY A 216 -7.96 -30.55 -33.70
CA GLY A 216 -6.90 -31.55 -33.96
C GLY A 216 -5.54 -31.25 -33.34
N ASP A 217 -5.40 -30.19 -32.54
CA ASP A 217 -4.10 -29.73 -32.01
C ASP A 217 -3.86 -30.14 -30.55
N TYR A 218 -3.71 -31.44 -30.30
CA TYR A 218 -3.45 -31.97 -28.96
C TYR A 218 -2.15 -31.42 -28.37
N TRP A 219 -1.06 -31.45 -29.14
CA TRP A 219 0.25 -31.00 -28.66
C TRP A 219 0.29 -29.49 -28.42
N GLY A 220 -0.33 -28.68 -29.28
CA GLY A 220 -0.44 -27.25 -29.03
C GLY A 220 -1.32 -26.94 -27.82
N GLY A 221 -2.42 -27.67 -27.62
CA GLY A 221 -3.25 -27.56 -26.42
C GLY A 221 -2.48 -27.88 -25.14
N PHE A 222 -1.62 -28.91 -25.17
CA PHE A 222 -0.77 -29.30 -24.04
C PHE A 222 0.32 -28.27 -23.74
N ILE A 223 1.05 -27.81 -24.77
CA ILE A 223 2.20 -26.91 -24.59
C ILE A 223 1.73 -25.47 -24.33
N TYR A 224 0.92 -24.90 -25.21
CA TYR A 224 0.51 -23.49 -25.13
C TYR A 224 -0.65 -23.29 -24.16
N GLY A 225 -1.72 -24.10 -24.31
CA GLY A 225 -2.90 -24.03 -23.43
C GLY A 225 -2.67 -24.62 -22.04
N GLY A 226 -1.73 -25.56 -21.91
CA GLY A 226 -1.33 -26.19 -20.67
C GLY A 226 -0.11 -25.52 -20.03
N ILE A 227 1.08 -25.93 -20.44
CA ILE A 227 2.35 -25.59 -19.77
C ILE A 227 2.64 -24.09 -19.76
N LEU A 228 2.70 -23.45 -20.94
CA LEU A 228 3.11 -22.05 -21.05
C LEU A 228 2.06 -21.10 -20.47
N ARG A 229 0.77 -21.41 -20.65
CA ARG A 229 -0.31 -20.63 -20.02
C ARG A 229 -0.27 -20.72 -18.49
N VAL A 230 0.00 -21.88 -17.89
CA VAL A 230 0.25 -21.98 -16.42
C VAL A 230 1.39 -21.05 -16.03
N PHE A 231 2.51 -21.11 -16.75
CA PHE A 231 3.67 -20.27 -16.46
C PHE A 231 3.32 -18.77 -16.46
N PHE A 232 2.64 -18.28 -17.51
CA PHE A 232 2.28 -16.87 -17.58
C PHE A 232 1.32 -16.45 -16.46
N VAL A 233 0.35 -17.28 -16.09
CA VAL A 233 -0.55 -17.00 -14.95
C VAL A 233 0.25 -16.90 -13.66
N GLN A 234 1.16 -17.85 -13.40
CA GLN A 234 2.01 -17.81 -12.21
C GLN A 234 2.89 -16.56 -12.17
N GLN A 235 3.53 -16.18 -13.28
CA GLN A 235 4.34 -14.97 -13.32
C GLN A 235 3.50 -13.70 -13.07
N ALA A 236 2.29 -13.65 -13.64
CA ALA A 236 1.34 -12.58 -13.38
C ALA A 236 0.95 -12.50 -11.90
N THR A 237 0.61 -13.62 -11.25
CA THR A 237 0.29 -13.62 -9.82
C THR A 237 1.50 -13.25 -8.97
N PHE A 238 2.69 -13.74 -9.32
CA PHE A 238 3.94 -13.41 -8.61
C PHE A 238 4.32 -11.93 -8.70
N CYS A 239 3.92 -11.24 -9.79
CA CYS A 239 4.03 -9.78 -9.89
C CYS A 239 3.21 -9.04 -8.82
N VAL A 240 2.12 -9.62 -8.30
CA VAL A 240 1.37 -9.01 -7.19
C VAL A 240 2.24 -8.94 -5.94
N ASN A 241 2.85 -10.06 -5.56
CA ASN A 241 3.71 -10.14 -4.37
C ASN A 241 5.01 -9.30 -4.50
N SER A 242 5.43 -9.00 -5.73
CA SER A 242 6.69 -8.32 -6.02
C SER A 242 6.48 -6.90 -6.54
N LEU A 243 6.11 -6.74 -7.82
CA LEU A 243 5.94 -5.43 -8.45
C LEU A 243 4.92 -4.55 -7.72
N ALA A 244 3.82 -5.11 -7.20
CA ALA A 244 2.82 -4.34 -6.47
C ALA A 244 3.28 -3.88 -5.08
N HIS A 245 4.46 -4.34 -4.62
CA HIS A 245 5.13 -3.84 -3.41
C HIS A 245 6.38 -3.00 -3.71
N TRP A 246 6.69 -2.74 -4.98
CA TRP A 246 7.89 -1.98 -5.39
C TRP A 246 7.56 -0.78 -6.27
N LEU A 247 6.62 -0.92 -7.21
CA LEU A 247 6.29 0.08 -8.21
C LEU A 247 4.93 0.71 -7.92
N GLY A 248 4.86 2.03 -8.03
CA GLY A 248 3.61 2.79 -7.93
C GLY A 248 3.52 3.70 -6.71
N ASP A 249 2.30 4.18 -6.49
CA ASP A 249 1.97 5.17 -5.47
C ASP A 249 1.33 4.55 -4.25
N GLN A 250 1.35 5.28 -3.13
CA GLN A 250 0.65 4.92 -1.91
C GLN A 250 -0.37 6.01 -1.58
N PRO A 251 -1.55 5.98 -2.23
CA PRO A 251 -2.59 6.99 -2.06
C PRO A 251 -3.42 6.85 -0.78
N PHE A 252 -3.41 5.69 -0.11
CA PHE A 252 -4.24 5.43 1.08
C PHE A 252 -3.42 5.28 2.36
N ASP A 253 -2.35 4.48 2.33
CA ASP A 253 -1.46 4.27 3.48
C ASP A 253 -0.05 3.90 3.02
N ASP A 254 1.00 4.36 3.72
CA ASP A 254 2.40 4.11 3.41
C ASP A 254 3.17 3.42 4.56
N ARG A 255 2.47 2.91 5.59
CA ARG A 255 3.09 2.15 6.68
C ARG A 255 3.76 0.86 6.20
N ASN A 256 3.17 0.23 5.18
CA ASN A 256 3.68 -0.96 4.52
C ASN A 256 3.97 -0.67 3.05
N SER A 257 4.57 -1.62 2.35
CA SER A 257 5.04 -1.54 0.97
C SER A 257 4.02 -1.65 -0.18
N PRO A 258 2.75 -2.09 -0.02
CA PRO A 258 1.78 -2.17 -1.12
C PRO A 258 1.59 -0.83 -1.85
N ARG A 259 1.50 -0.89 -3.18
CA ARG A 259 1.44 0.26 -4.09
C ARG A 259 0.38 0.08 -5.17
N ASP A 260 -0.20 1.19 -5.59
CA ASP A 260 -1.12 1.27 -6.72
C ASP A 260 -0.35 1.60 -8.00
N HIS A 261 -0.49 0.75 -9.02
CA HIS A 261 0.19 0.96 -10.30
C HIS A 261 -0.57 0.34 -11.49
N VAL A 262 -0.84 1.14 -12.52
CA VAL A 262 -1.65 0.73 -13.68
C VAL A 262 -1.01 -0.39 -14.49
N ILE A 263 0.31 -0.37 -14.71
CA ILE A 263 1.01 -1.42 -15.46
C ILE A 263 0.96 -2.73 -14.68
N THR A 264 1.11 -2.64 -13.36
CA THR A 264 0.96 -3.82 -12.49
C THR A 264 -0.46 -4.35 -12.63
N ALA A 265 -1.49 -3.50 -12.60
CA ALA A 265 -2.87 -3.93 -12.78
C ALA A 265 -3.13 -4.59 -14.14
N LEU A 266 -2.51 -4.13 -15.23
CA LEU A 266 -2.62 -4.76 -16.54
C LEU A 266 -2.02 -6.18 -16.54
N VAL A 267 -0.81 -6.32 -15.98
CA VAL A 267 -0.10 -7.61 -15.90
C VAL A 267 -0.84 -8.58 -14.97
N THR A 268 -1.44 -8.08 -13.89
CA THR A 268 -2.02 -8.90 -12.81
C THR A 268 -3.55 -8.96 -12.85
N LEU A 269 -4.19 -8.69 -14.00
CA LEU A 269 -5.64 -8.81 -14.18
C LEU A 269 -6.48 -7.97 -13.19
N GLY A 270 -6.01 -6.78 -12.86
CA GLY A 270 -6.67 -5.82 -11.99
C GLY A 270 -6.11 -5.74 -10.57
N GLU A 271 -5.20 -6.66 -10.21
CA GLU A 271 -4.70 -6.78 -8.84
C GLU A 271 -3.63 -5.75 -8.45
N GLY A 272 -3.23 -4.87 -9.37
CA GLY A 272 -2.16 -3.90 -9.18
C GLY A 272 -2.54 -2.59 -8.47
N TYR A 273 -3.82 -2.39 -8.12
CA TYR A 273 -4.24 -1.36 -7.18
C TYR A 273 -4.11 -1.90 -5.74
N HIS A 274 -2.87 -2.20 -5.37
CA HIS A 274 -2.55 -3.03 -4.22
C HIS A 274 -2.51 -2.24 -2.91
N ASN A 275 -2.26 -0.93 -2.97
CA ASN A 275 -2.35 -0.06 -1.81
C ASN A 275 -3.80 0.04 -1.34
N PHE A 276 -4.75 0.25 -2.27
CA PHE A 276 -6.17 0.20 -1.96
C PHE A 276 -6.56 -1.15 -1.37
N HIS A 277 -6.13 -2.24 -2.01
CA HIS A 277 -6.46 -3.59 -1.58
C HIS A 277 -5.98 -3.89 -0.14
N HIS A 278 -4.77 -3.48 0.24
CA HIS A 278 -4.25 -3.71 1.59
C HIS A 278 -4.92 -2.84 2.66
N GLU A 279 -5.36 -1.65 2.30
CA GLU A 279 -6.09 -0.77 3.22
C GLU A 279 -7.56 -1.22 3.39
N PHE A 280 -8.19 -1.69 2.31
CA PHE A 280 -9.60 -2.04 2.26
C PHE A 280 -9.83 -3.50 1.77
N PRO A 281 -9.28 -4.52 2.44
CA PRO A 281 -9.17 -5.89 1.90
C PRO A 281 -10.51 -6.57 1.64
N SER A 282 -11.57 -6.16 2.34
CA SER A 282 -12.91 -6.74 2.17
C SER A 282 -13.75 -6.10 1.05
N ASP A 283 -13.26 -5.07 0.35
CA ASP A 283 -13.92 -4.57 -0.86
C ASP A 283 -13.80 -5.63 -1.96
N TYR A 284 -14.85 -5.82 -2.76
CA TYR A 284 -14.78 -6.73 -3.89
C TYR A 284 -14.01 -6.14 -5.08
N ARG A 285 -13.63 -4.87 -5.02
CA ARG A 285 -12.85 -4.16 -6.04
C ARG A 285 -11.44 -3.95 -5.54
N ASN A 286 -10.45 -4.16 -6.41
CA ASN A 286 -9.13 -3.57 -6.16
C ASN A 286 -9.07 -2.18 -6.79
N ALA A 287 -9.71 -2.01 -7.95
CA ALA A 287 -9.79 -0.73 -8.63
C ALA A 287 -11.16 -0.08 -8.42
N ILE A 288 -11.22 1.01 -7.65
CA ILE A 288 -12.48 1.64 -7.25
C ILE A 288 -13.13 2.48 -8.35
N GLU A 289 -12.32 3.08 -9.23
CA GLU A 289 -12.86 3.89 -10.31
C GLU A 289 -13.41 3.02 -11.44
N TRP A 290 -14.45 3.49 -12.12
CA TRP A 290 -15.11 2.70 -13.17
C TRP A 290 -14.18 2.41 -14.36
N TYR A 291 -13.28 3.33 -14.69
CA TYR A 291 -12.34 3.25 -15.81
C TYR A 291 -11.03 2.51 -15.48
N GLN A 292 -10.73 2.33 -14.19
CA GLN A 292 -9.53 1.60 -13.80
C GLN A 292 -9.68 0.12 -14.15
N TYR A 293 -8.65 -0.42 -14.80
CA TYR A 293 -8.63 -1.79 -15.29
C TYR A 293 -8.70 -2.79 -14.15
N ASP A 294 -9.83 -3.48 -14.04
CA ASP A 294 -10.07 -4.56 -13.11
C ASP A 294 -11.13 -5.50 -13.73
N PRO A 295 -10.71 -6.42 -14.62
CA PRO A 295 -11.61 -7.38 -15.26
C PRO A 295 -12.32 -8.28 -14.25
N THR A 296 -11.71 -8.50 -13.08
CA THR A 296 -12.28 -9.27 -11.98
C THR A 296 -13.50 -8.56 -11.37
N LYS A 297 -13.39 -7.25 -11.10
CA LYS A 297 -14.51 -6.41 -10.64
C LYS A 297 -15.69 -6.49 -11.62
N TRP A 298 -15.42 -6.31 -12.91
CA TRP A 298 -16.49 -6.35 -13.93
C TRP A 298 -17.12 -7.73 -14.03
N SER A 299 -16.33 -8.80 -13.96
CA SER A 299 -16.83 -10.19 -13.98
C SER A 299 -17.74 -10.48 -12.77
N ILE A 300 -17.32 -10.11 -11.56
CA ILE A 300 -18.13 -10.27 -10.35
C ILE A 300 -19.42 -9.45 -10.43
N TRP A 301 -19.36 -8.22 -10.97
CA TRP A 301 -20.54 -7.39 -11.17
C TRP A 301 -21.52 -8.03 -12.17
N ILE A 302 -21.04 -8.58 -13.29
CA ILE A 302 -21.87 -9.31 -14.26
C ILE A 302 -22.53 -10.52 -13.59
N TRP A 303 -21.78 -11.32 -12.83
CA TRP A 303 -22.33 -12.46 -12.10
C TRP A 303 -23.38 -12.06 -11.07
N LYS A 304 -23.27 -10.86 -10.48
CA LYS A 304 -24.34 -10.30 -9.64
C LYS A 304 -25.62 -10.07 -10.43
N GLN A 305 -25.53 -9.46 -11.62
CA GLN A 305 -26.70 -9.24 -12.47
C GLN A 305 -27.36 -10.55 -12.91
N LEU A 306 -26.56 -11.61 -13.09
CA LEU A 306 -27.04 -12.95 -13.43
C LEU A 306 -27.53 -13.76 -12.22
N GLY A 307 -27.50 -13.21 -11.00
CA GLY A 307 -27.88 -13.92 -9.76
C GLY A 307 -26.89 -14.98 -9.28
N LEU A 308 -25.71 -15.07 -9.89
CA LEU A 308 -24.65 -16.03 -9.52
C LEU A 308 -23.78 -15.54 -8.34
N ALA A 309 -23.69 -14.22 -8.16
CA ALA A 309 -22.99 -13.56 -7.04
C ALA A 309 -23.94 -12.62 -6.28
N HIS A 310 -23.73 -12.48 -4.97
CA HIS A 310 -24.55 -11.62 -4.11
C HIS A 310 -23.72 -11.05 -2.95
N ASN A 311 -24.27 -10.08 -2.23
CA ASN A 311 -23.63 -9.43 -1.08
C ASN A 311 -22.21 -8.91 -1.37
N LEU A 312 -22.02 -8.26 -2.54
CA LEU A 312 -20.76 -7.61 -2.91
C LEU A 312 -20.48 -6.48 -1.92
N LYS A 313 -19.41 -6.61 -1.14
CA LYS A 313 -18.98 -5.63 -0.15
C LYS A 313 -18.25 -4.47 -0.81
N GLN A 314 -18.65 -3.26 -0.47
CA GLN A 314 -17.95 -2.03 -0.86
C GLN A 314 -17.75 -1.17 0.38
N PHE A 315 -16.57 -0.58 0.51
CA PHE A 315 -16.36 0.42 1.55
C PHE A 315 -17.11 1.70 1.22
N ARG A 316 -17.55 2.40 2.28
CA ARG A 316 -18.23 3.70 2.13
C ARG A 316 -17.24 4.71 1.53
N GLN A 317 -17.68 5.45 0.51
CA GLN A 317 -16.82 6.43 -0.17
C GLN A 317 -16.17 7.41 0.80
N ASN A 318 -16.90 7.86 1.83
CA ASN A 318 -16.36 8.76 2.85
C ASN A 318 -15.14 8.20 3.60
N GLU A 319 -15.08 6.89 3.88
CA GLU A 319 -13.93 6.30 4.55
C GLU A 319 -12.72 6.16 3.61
N ILE A 320 -12.98 5.88 2.33
CA ILE A 320 -11.95 5.87 1.28
C ILE A 320 -11.34 7.27 1.11
N GLU A 321 -12.18 8.31 1.02
CA GLU A 321 -11.73 9.69 0.87
C GLU A 321 -11.00 10.21 2.11
N LYS A 322 -11.43 9.82 3.33
CA LYS A 322 -10.68 10.13 4.56
C LYS A 322 -9.25 9.61 4.46
N GLY A 323 -9.06 8.35 4.09
CA GLY A 323 -7.71 7.76 3.93
C GLY A 323 -6.88 8.52 2.90
N ARG A 324 -7.47 8.83 1.73
CA ARG A 324 -6.79 9.61 0.68
C ARG A 324 -6.37 10.99 1.14
N VAL A 325 -7.26 11.73 1.83
CA VAL A 325 -6.98 13.07 2.35
C VAL A 325 -5.92 13.02 3.45
N GLN A 326 -5.98 12.06 4.36
CA GLN A 326 -4.98 11.87 5.41
C GLN A 326 -3.59 11.62 4.81
N GLN A 327 -3.50 10.77 3.79
CA GLN A 327 -2.24 10.47 3.13
C GLN A 327 -1.71 11.66 2.30
N LEU A 328 -2.59 12.43 1.66
CA LEU A 328 -2.21 13.69 1.01
C LEU A 328 -1.72 14.73 2.02
N GLN A 329 -2.37 14.86 3.18
CA GLN A 329 -1.94 15.76 4.24
C GLN A 329 -0.53 15.39 4.73
N LYS A 330 -0.25 14.10 4.95
CA LYS A 330 1.08 13.63 5.32
C LYS A 330 2.14 14.01 4.28
N LYS A 331 1.86 13.80 2.98
CA LYS A 331 2.78 14.20 1.89
C LYS A 331 2.97 15.72 1.83
N LEU A 332 1.91 16.48 2.08
CA LEU A 332 1.97 17.94 2.13
C LEU A 332 2.85 18.41 3.30
N ASP A 333 2.71 17.81 4.47
CA ASP A 333 3.50 18.12 5.66
C ASP A 333 5.00 17.81 5.43
N GLN A 334 5.31 16.67 4.81
CA GLN A 334 6.68 16.32 4.41
C GLN A 334 7.28 17.31 3.41
N LYS A 335 6.49 17.78 2.43
CA LYS A 335 6.94 18.81 1.48
C LYS A 335 7.15 20.14 2.18
N ARG A 336 6.24 20.50 3.09
CA ARG A 336 6.29 21.72 3.89
C ARG A 336 7.53 21.77 4.78
N ALA A 337 7.90 20.66 5.42
CA ALA A 337 9.07 20.57 6.30
C ALA A 337 10.41 20.83 5.59
N LYS A 338 10.47 20.75 4.26
CA LYS A 338 11.67 21.04 3.46
C LYS A 338 11.81 22.50 3.03
N LEU A 339 10.80 23.33 3.29
CA LEU A 339 10.79 24.74 2.90
C LEU A 339 11.22 25.59 4.10
N ASP A 340 11.91 26.70 3.81
CA ASP A 340 12.21 27.72 4.81
C ASP A 340 10.97 28.59 5.05
N TRP A 341 10.49 28.60 6.29
CA TRP A 341 9.33 29.38 6.75
C TRP A 341 9.75 30.52 7.71
N GLY A 342 11.06 30.76 7.82
CA GLY A 342 11.67 31.63 8.81
C GLY A 342 11.57 31.11 10.23
N ILE A 343 12.07 31.91 11.17
CA ILE A 343 12.03 31.60 12.59
C ILE A 343 10.56 31.59 13.07
N PRO A 344 10.13 30.54 13.81
CA PRO A 344 8.80 30.48 14.43
C PRO A 344 8.58 31.67 15.37
N LEU A 345 7.35 32.21 15.39
CA LEU A 345 7.03 33.41 16.20
C LEU A 345 7.31 33.21 17.69
N GLU A 346 7.11 31.98 18.19
CA GLU A 346 7.36 31.64 19.60
C GLU A 346 8.85 31.65 19.97
N GLN A 347 9.74 31.57 18.97
CA GLN A 347 11.19 31.58 19.16
C GLN A 347 11.80 32.98 18.95
N LEU A 348 11.00 33.96 18.49
CA LEU A 348 11.47 35.31 18.26
C LEU A 348 11.58 36.09 19.57
N PRO A 349 12.62 36.95 19.72
CA PRO A 349 12.73 37.81 20.88
C PRO A 349 11.60 38.85 20.90
N VAL A 350 11.10 39.14 22.10
CA VAL A 350 10.14 40.23 22.32
C VAL A 350 10.89 41.55 22.46
N VAL A 351 10.59 42.54 21.62
CA VAL A 351 11.29 43.82 21.50
C VAL A 351 10.32 44.96 21.80
N SER A 352 10.69 45.93 22.65
CA SER A 352 9.81 47.08 22.91
C SER A 352 9.73 48.01 21.69
N TRP A 353 8.69 48.84 21.62
CA TRP A 353 8.58 49.84 20.56
C TRP A 353 9.77 50.80 20.54
N ASP A 354 10.19 51.26 21.71
CA ASP A 354 11.33 52.17 21.85
C ASP A 354 12.63 51.51 21.37
N ASP A 355 12.88 50.25 21.75
CA ASP A 355 14.05 49.49 21.27
C ASP A 355 14.01 49.28 19.76
N PHE A 356 12.84 48.97 19.19
CA PHE A 356 12.66 48.82 17.74
C PHE A 356 13.02 50.11 16.99
N VAL A 357 12.54 51.25 17.49
CA VAL A 357 12.85 52.57 16.90
C VAL A 357 14.32 52.93 17.09
N GLU A 358 14.91 52.67 18.27
CA GLU A 358 16.31 52.94 18.56
C GLU A 358 17.26 52.10 17.68
N GLN A 359 17.03 50.79 17.60
CA GLN A 359 17.81 49.90 16.74
C GLN A 359 17.74 50.32 15.27
N SER A 360 16.58 50.80 14.83
CA SER A 360 16.40 51.32 13.47
C SER A 360 17.21 52.60 13.22
N LYS A 361 17.30 53.50 14.21
CA LYS A 361 18.18 54.68 14.15
C LYS A 361 19.67 54.30 14.17
N ASN A 362 20.01 53.21 14.84
CA ASN A 362 21.37 52.67 14.93
C ASN A 362 21.76 51.79 13.72
N GLY A 363 21.03 51.88 12.60
CA GLY A 363 21.41 51.28 11.32
C GLY A 363 20.79 49.92 11.03
N LYS A 364 19.91 49.39 11.89
CA LYS A 364 19.10 48.20 11.55
C LYS A 364 18.00 48.58 10.57
N ALA A 365 17.86 47.83 9.49
CA ALA A 365 16.80 48.04 8.50
C ALA A 365 15.52 47.31 8.94
N TRP A 366 15.01 47.65 10.12
CA TRP A 366 13.84 46.97 10.70
C TRP A 366 12.54 47.65 10.28
N ILE A 367 11.55 46.84 9.92
CA ILE A 367 10.16 47.26 9.73
C ILE A 367 9.24 46.39 10.58
N ALA A 368 8.16 46.97 11.10
CA ALA A 368 7.12 46.21 11.77
C ALA A 368 5.95 45.96 10.81
N VAL A 369 5.50 44.71 10.70
CA VAL A 369 4.31 44.33 9.93
C VAL A 369 3.50 43.35 10.77
N ALA A 370 2.26 43.73 11.06
CA ALA A 370 1.33 43.03 11.95
C ALA A 370 1.98 42.62 13.28
N GLY A 371 2.75 43.53 13.88
CA GLY A 371 3.42 43.27 15.16
C GLY A 371 4.70 42.45 15.11
N VAL A 372 5.06 41.91 13.95
CA VAL A 372 6.30 41.16 13.77
C VAL A 372 7.35 42.07 13.16
N ILE A 373 8.56 42.03 13.72
CA ILE A 373 9.71 42.82 13.27
C ILE A 373 10.46 42.00 12.23
N HIS A 374 10.72 42.63 11.08
CA HIS A 374 11.43 42.04 9.97
C HIS A 374 12.67 42.87 9.66
N ASP A 375 13.82 42.21 9.49
CA ASP A 375 15.04 42.84 8.99
C ASP A 375 15.07 42.73 7.46
N VAL A 376 14.82 43.86 6.80
CA VAL A 376 14.73 43.93 5.35
C VAL A 376 16.02 44.44 4.70
N GLY A 377 17.12 44.57 5.47
CA GLY A 377 18.36 45.20 5.01
C GLY A 377 18.88 44.66 3.70
N ASP A 378 19.02 43.34 3.60
CA ASP A 378 19.50 42.67 2.39
C ASP A 378 18.48 42.73 1.24
N PHE A 379 17.19 42.86 1.56
CA PHE A 379 16.10 42.83 0.59
C PHE A 379 15.77 44.20 -0.03
N ILE A 380 16.15 45.31 0.61
CA ILE A 380 15.83 46.68 0.14
C ILE A 380 16.16 46.87 -1.34
N LYS A 381 17.33 46.38 -1.78
CA LYS A 381 17.82 46.53 -3.15
C LYS A 381 17.01 45.73 -4.18
N ASP A 382 16.34 44.68 -3.74
CA ASP A 382 15.61 43.71 -4.56
C ASP A 382 14.07 43.91 -4.46
N HIS A 383 13.62 44.86 -3.63
CA HIS A 383 12.21 45.16 -3.45
C HIS A 383 11.58 45.68 -4.76
N PRO A 384 10.57 44.99 -5.34
CA PRO A 384 10.00 45.35 -6.65
C PRO A 384 9.32 46.72 -6.70
N GLY A 385 8.80 47.20 -5.57
CA GLY A 385 8.22 48.55 -5.45
C GLY A 385 9.27 49.67 -5.38
N GLY A 386 10.56 49.33 -5.42
CA GLY A 386 11.67 50.26 -5.35
C GLY A 386 12.16 50.53 -3.92
N ARG A 387 13.42 50.99 -3.84
CA ARG A 387 14.15 51.24 -2.58
C ARG A 387 13.53 52.36 -1.74
N ALA A 388 12.98 53.39 -2.38
CA ALA A 388 12.45 54.56 -1.69
C ALA A 388 11.25 54.21 -0.79
N LEU A 389 10.34 53.36 -1.27
CA LEU A 389 9.15 52.96 -0.51
C LEU A 389 9.53 52.17 0.75
N ILE A 390 10.42 51.19 0.63
CA ILE A 390 10.85 50.37 1.77
C ILE A 390 11.71 51.16 2.76
N ASN A 391 12.60 52.03 2.28
CA ASN A 391 13.40 52.91 3.14
C ASN A 391 12.52 53.88 3.95
N SER A 392 11.41 54.36 3.37
CA SER A 392 10.48 55.24 4.07
C SER A 392 9.76 54.57 5.24
N ALA A 393 9.75 53.23 5.26
CA ALA A 393 9.10 52.39 6.26
C ALA A 393 10.03 51.91 7.39
N ILE A 394 11.36 52.10 7.27
CA ILE A 394 12.33 51.71 8.31
C ILE A 394 12.00 52.42 9.63
N GLY A 395 11.98 51.66 10.72
CA GLY A 395 11.64 52.12 12.07
C GLY A 395 10.17 52.47 12.26
N LYS A 396 9.27 52.04 11.35
CA LYS A 396 7.83 52.29 11.42
C LYS A 396 7.01 51.00 11.35
N ASP A 397 5.75 51.11 11.73
CA ASP A 397 4.73 50.11 11.43
C ASP A 397 4.24 50.28 9.98
N ALA A 398 4.59 49.30 9.14
CA ALA A 398 4.26 49.24 7.73
C ALA A 398 3.02 48.36 7.45
N THR A 399 2.28 47.93 8.48
CA THR A 399 1.15 46.99 8.35
C THR A 399 0.11 47.45 7.33
N ALA A 400 -0.32 48.71 7.43
CA ALA A 400 -1.34 49.27 6.53
C ALA A 400 -0.82 49.36 5.09
N ILE A 401 0.43 49.79 4.90
CA ILE A 401 1.05 49.92 3.58
C ILE A 401 1.18 48.53 2.92
N PHE A 402 1.51 47.51 3.72
CA PHE A 402 1.72 46.13 3.26
C PHE A 402 0.42 45.35 2.97
N ASN A 403 -0.66 45.61 3.72
CA ASN A 403 -1.95 44.87 3.66
C ASN A 403 -3.07 45.64 2.93
N GLY A 404 -2.75 46.38 1.87
CA GLY A 404 -3.76 46.97 0.99
C GLY A 404 -4.19 48.41 1.29
N GLY A 405 -3.59 49.08 2.27
CA GLY A 405 -3.72 50.54 2.43
C GLY A 405 -2.97 51.34 1.36
N VAL A 406 -1.91 50.74 0.79
CA VAL A 406 -1.22 51.26 -0.40
C VAL A 406 -1.09 50.15 -1.44
N TYR A 407 -0.58 49.00 -1.04
CA TYR A 407 -0.47 47.83 -1.91
C TYR A 407 -0.86 46.58 -1.16
N ASN A 408 -1.69 45.73 -1.78
CA ASN A 408 -2.09 44.46 -1.19
C ASN A 408 -1.08 43.38 -1.64
N HIS A 409 -0.09 43.12 -0.80
CA HIS A 409 1.03 42.25 -1.15
C HIS A 409 0.57 40.81 -1.43
N SER A 410 1.22 40.19 -2.42
CA SER A 410 0.89 38.82 -2.84
C SER A 410 1.28 37.78 -1.79
N ASN A 411 0.72 36.56 -1.89
CA ASN A 411 1.13 35.44 -1.04
C ASN A 411 2.65 35.19 -1.10
N ALA A 412 3.29 35.44 -2.25
CA ALA A 412 4.74 35.30 -2.39
C ALA A 412 5.50 36.32 -1.54
N ALA A 413 5.03 37.57 -1.48
CA ALA A 413 5.61 38.60 -0.64
C ALA A 413 5.42 38.30 0.86
N HIS A 414 4.26 37.78 1.27
CA HIS A 414 4.05 37.32 2.65
C HIS A 414 4.97 36.14 3.02
N ASN A 415 5.17 35.19 2.11
CA ASN A 415 6.08 34.06 2.32
C ASN A 415 7.54 34.54 2.41
N LEU A 416 7.96 35.46 1.55
CA LEU A 416 9.31 36.02 1.60
C LEU A 416 9.53 36.84 2.88
N LEU A 417 8.56 37.67 3.26
CA LEU A 417 8.65 38.45 4.50
C LEU A 417 8.79 37.54 5.73
N SER A 418 8.20 36.33 5.70
CA SER A 418 8.31 35.37 6.81
C SER A 418 9.74 34.89 7.09
N THR A 419 10.63 34.89 6.10
CA THR A 419 12.04 34.47 6.28
C THR A 419 12.90 35.60 6.86
N MET A 420 12.38 36.83 6.93
CA MET A 420 13.09 38.02 7.39
C MET A 420 12.79 38.37 8.86
N ARG A 421 12.09 37.51 9.59
CA ARG A 421 11.68 37.79 10.98
C ARG A 421 12.88 37.81 11.92
N VAL A 422 12.94 38.84 12.76
CA VAL A 422 14.02 39.02 13.75
C VAL A 422 13.50 39.31 15.16
N GLY A 423 12.22 39.65 15.30
CA GLY A 423 11.63 39.93 16.61
C GLY A 423 10.12 40.07 16.54
N VAL A 424 9.53 40.20 17.71
CA VAL A 424 8.11 40.42 17.91
C VAL A 424 7.96 41.67 18.77
N LEU A 425 7.17 42.65 18.33
CA LEU A 425 6.93 43.86 19.11
C LEU A 425 6.14 43.52 20.38
N ARG A 426 6.67 43.91 21.54
CA ARG A 426 5.89 44.13 22.76
C ARG A 426 4.82 45.14 22.39
N GLY A 427 3.54 44.76 22.39
CA GLY A 427 2.49 45.64 21.88
C GLY A 427 1.97 45.22 20.53
N GLY A 428 2.87 45.19 19.55
CA GLY A 428 2.50 44.82 18.19
C GLY A 428 1.96 43.40 18.11
N CYS A 429 2.43 42.55 19.03
CA CYS A 429 1.93 41.23 19.35
C CYS A 429 1.30 41.15 20.76
N GLU A 430 0.86 42.22 21.42
CA GLU A 430 0.39 42.18 22.84
C GLU A 430 -0.91 41.37 23.07
N VAL A 431 -1.50 40.80 22.02
CA VAL A 431 -2.50 39.72 22.09
C VAL A 431 -1.87 38.32 21.90
N GLU A 432 -0.71 38.21 21.25
CA GLU A 432 -0.19 37.00 20.61
C GLU A 432 0.20 35.85 21.53
N ILE A 433 0.46 36.11 22.80
CA ILE A 433 0.64 35.03 23.78
C ILE A 433 -0.26 35.24 25.01
N TRP A 434 -0.77 36.45 25.27
CA TRP A 434 -1.60 36.74 26.45
C TRP A 434 -3.09 36.37 26.34
N LYS A 435 -3.64 36.17 25.13
CA LYS A 435 -4.86 35.32 24.97
C LYS A 435 -4.54 33.83 25.06
N ARG A 436 -3.33 33.44 24.67
CA ARG A 436 -2.91 32.06 24.42
C ARG A 436 -2.57 31.29 25.69
N ALA A 437 -2.08 31.98 26.72
CA ALA A 437 -1.68 31.42 28.01
C ALA A 437 -2.72 31.59 29.15
N GLN A 438 -3.72 32.48 29.03
CA GLN A 438 -4.81 32.57 30.02
C GLN A 438 -5.99 31.61 29.76
N SER A 439 -6.12 31.09 28.53
CA SER A 439 -7.11 30.08 28.13
C SER A 439 -6.53 28.66 28.05
N GLU A 440 -5.46 28.35 28.78
CA GLU A 440 -5.05 26.95 29.10
C GLU A 440 -6.09 26.22 29.99
N ASN A 441 -7.36 26.65 29.89
CA ASN A 441 -8.54 25.90 30.26
C ASN A 441 -9.67 25.98 29.19
N LYS A 442 -9.36 26.16 27.90
CA LYS A 442 -10.06 25.60 26.69
C LYS A 442 -9.60 26.20 25.34
N ASP A 443 -9.35 25.29 24.39
CA ASP A 443 -9.57 25.33 22.93
C ASP A 443 -9.05 26.53 22.10
N VAL A 444 -7.72 26.71 22.03
CA VAL A 444 -7.11 27.28 20.81
C VAL A 444 -6.47 26.14 20.04
N SER A 445 -7.17 25.64 19.01
CA SER A 445 -6.66 24.58 18.14
C SER A 445 -5.49 25.11 17.31
N THR A 446 -4.26 24.99 17.82
CA THR A 446 -3.07 25.11 17.00
C THR A 446 -3.08 24.00 15.97
N VAL A 447 -3.17 24.36 14.69
CA VAL A 447 -2.99 23.38 13.62
C VAL A 447 -1.53 22.97 13.67
N VAL A 448 -1.28 21.72 14.02
CA VAL A 448 0.05 21.11 14.01
C VAL A 448 0.10 20.01 12.96
N ASP A 449 1.27 19.76 12.41
CA ASP A 449 1.49 18.59 11.56
C ASP A 449 1.55 17.31 12.40
N SER A 450 1.67 16.17 11.73
CA SER A 450 1.80 14.87 12.39
C SER A 450 3.01 14.76 13.35
N SER A 451 3.96 15.68 13.27
CA SER A 451 5.15 15.75 14.12
C SER A 451 5.03 16.78 15.24
N GLY A 452 3.85 17.42 15.38
CA GLY A 452 3.60 18.44 16.39
C GLY A 452 4.11 19.83 16.00
N ASN A 453 4.66 20.03 14.80
CA ASN A 453 5.14 21.35 14.38
C ASN A 453 3.97 22.22 13.93
N ARG A 454 3.96 23.48 14.33
CA ARG A 454 2.89 24.43 13.99
C ARG A 454 2.77 24.61 12.47
N ILE A 455 1.53 24.54 11.97
CA ILE A 455 1.15 24.79 10.58
C ILE A 455 0.56 26.17 10.41
N VAL A 456 1.16 26.96 9.51
CA VAL A 456 0.55 28.15 8.93
C VAL A 456 -0.12 27.75 7.62
N ARG A 457 -1.45 27.71 7.59
CA ARG A 457 -2.22 27.43 6.36
C ARG A 457 -2.18 28.64 5.42
N ALA A 458 -2.43 28.40 4.14
CA ALA A 458 -2.56 29.48 3.16
C ALA A 458 -3.61 30.49 3.63
N GLY A 459 -3.23 31.77 3.68
CA GLY A 459 -4.09 32.84 4.19
C GLY A 459 -4.03 33.04 5.70
N GLY A 460 -3.35 32.17 6.44
CA GLY A 460 -3.14 32.27 7.90
C GLY A 460 -1.78 32.84 8.29
N GLN A 461 -1.03 33.44 7.36
CA GLN A 461 0.23 34.11 7.68
C GLN A 461 0.00 35.25 8.67
N ALA A 462 0.83 35.36 9.71
CA ALA A 462 0.68 36.39 10.74
C ALA A 462 0.69 37.83 10.19
N THR A 463 1.42 38.05 9.09
CA THR A 463 1.51 39.34 8.42
C THR A 463 0.29 39.70 7.58
N LYS A 464 -0.65 38.75 7.38
CA LYS A 464 -1.87 38.95 6.60
C LYS A 464 -3.00 39.41 7.51
N VAL A 465 -3.43 40.66 7.32
CA VAL A 465 -4.54 41.25 8.08
C VAL A 465 -5.80 41.19 7.23
N VAL A 466 -6.87 40.57 7.75
CA VAL A 466 -8.17 40.54 7.07
C VAL A 466 -8.78 41.94 7.18
N GLN A 467 -8.96 42.61 6.04
CA GLN A 467 -9.72 43.86 5.97
C GLN A 467 -11.14 43.58 6.49
N PRO A 468 -11.69 44.38 7.43
CA PRO A 468 -13.07 44.23 7.84
C PRO A 468 -13.97 44.34 6.61
N VAL A 469 -14.93 43.42 6.47
CA VAL A 469 -16.02 43.57 5.50
C VAL A 469 -16.65 44.93 5.78
N PRO A 470 -16.80 45.83 4.78
CA PRO A 470 -17.41 47.13 5.01
C PRO A 470 -18.77 46.88 5.68
N GLY A 471 -18.91 47.36 6.92
CA GLY A 471 -20.18 47.31 7.61
C GLY A 471 -21.21 47.95 6.71
N ALA A 472 -22.27 47.21 6.38
CA ALA A 472 -23.40 47.77 5.66
C ALA A 472 -24.01 48.87 6.53
N GLN A 473 -23.65 50.13 6.29
CA GLN A 473 -24.46 51.32 6.57
C GLN A 473 -23.74 52.59 6.11
N ALA A 474 -24.23 53.19 5.01
CA ALA A 474 -24.26 54.64 4.77
C ALA A 474 -25.04 54.90 3.46
N ALA A 475 -26.37 55.00 3.58
CA ALA A 475 -27.25 55.77 2.70
C ALA A 475 -28.09 56.69 3.58
#